data_AF-A0AAD5PA91-F1
#
_entry.id   AF-A0AAD5PA91-F1
#
_cell.length_a   1.000
_cell.length_b   1.000
_cell.length_c   1.000
_cell.angle_alpha   90.00
_cell.angle_beta   90.00
_cell.angle_gamma   90.00
#
_symmetry.space_group_name_H-M   'P 1'
#
loop_
_entity.id
_entity.type
_entity.pdbx_description
1 polymer ?
#
loop_
_entity_poly.entity_id
_entity_poly.type
_entity_poly.pdbx_seq_one_letter_code
_entity_poly.pdbx_strand_id
1 'polypeptide(L)'
;MHRFINQPRHRLYSTARTFAQGFEPPKGSRETPKWIPKRRNPATSLPSHMGNAESTKAPMTMSPKKQYRDQLRLTRHQYANELLGKHGKKETVVAAKQAASEKRMQQEKEALAHERQVALEREAELVQRLDLDLQKTSSIGLSQKQQQRDQHRQYHEQTLREQRRKQLVKLYSSAEHFVTLENLDAKIEQALHTKPHPAYHTSLEEYILTSTSEAAEVERRKDVIKEAMGL
;
A
#
# COMPACT_ATOMS: atom_id res chain seq x y z
N MET A 1 9.40 -32.86 -19.05
CA MET A 1 8.51 -33.64 -18.17
C MET A 1 7.24 -32.84 -17.89
N HIS A 2 6.21 -33.00 -18.74
CA HIS A 2 4.94 -32.27 -18.59
C HIS A 2 4.02 -32.98 -17.59
N ARG A 3 3.70 -32.30 -16.49
CA ARG A 3 2.69 -32.76 -15.53
C ARG A 3 1.30 -32.42 -16.11
N PHE A 4 0.56 -33.45 -16.52
CA PHE A 4 -0.86 -33.32 -16.84
C PHE A 4 -1.62 -33.07 -15.54
N ILE A 5 -2.02 -31.81 -15.32
CA ILE A 5 -2.98 -31.43 -14.28
C ILE A 5 -4.34 -31.92 -14.78
N ASN A 6 -4.76 -33.10 -14.32
CA ASN A 6 -6.13 -33.58 -14.46
C ASN A 6 -7.04 -32.69 -13.61
N GLN A 7 -7.45 -31.53 -14.12
CA GLN A 7 -8.54 -30.78 -13.53
C GLN A 7 -9.83 -31.59 -13.70
N PRO A 8 -10.59 -31.87 -12.63
CA PRO A 8 -11.93 -32.39 -12.79
C PRO A 8 -12.71 -31.35 -13.58
N ARG A 9 -13.14 -31.72 -14.80
CA ARG A 9 -14.11 -30.96 -15.59
C ARG A 9 -15.42 -30.97 -14.82
N HIS A 10 -15.55 -30.11 -13.81
CA HIS A 10 -16.84 -29.62 -13.37
C HIS A 10 -17.45 -28.95 -14.58
N ARG A 11 -18.32 -29.68 -15.28
CA ARG A 11 -19.29 -29.05 -16.18
C ARG A 11 -20.02 -28.05 -15.30
N LEU A 12 -19.70 -26.78 -15.48
CA LEU A 12 -20.48 -25.64 -15.04
C LEU A 12 -21.84 -25.73 -15.74
N TYR A 13 -22.68 -26.68 -15.33
CA TYR A 13 -24.10 -26.51 -15.50
C TYR A 13 -24.47 -25.38 -14.56
N SER A 14 -24.68 -24.22 -15.16
CA SER A 14 -25.29 -23.05 -14.56
C SER A 14 -26.35 -23.48 -13.52
N THR A 15 -26.22 -22.95 -12.31
CA THR A 15 -27.33 -22.93 -11.36
C THR A 15 -28.46 -22.00 -11.83
N ALA A 16 -28.27 -21.25 -12.92
CA ALA A 16 -29.34 -20.70 -13.72
C ALA A 16 -30.03 -21.82 -14.52
N ARG A 17 -30.96 -22.53 -13.88
CA ARG A 17 -31.84 -23.56 -14.47
C ARG A 17 -33.33 -23.19 -14.40
N THR A 18 -33.61 -21.91 -14.22
CA THR A 18 -34.94 -21.34 -14.28
C THR A 18 -34.92 -20.19 -15.28
N PHE A 19 -36.04 -19.96 -15.95
CA PHE A 19 -36.23 -18.73 -16.71
C PHE A 19 -36.08 -17.54 -15.76
N ALA A 20 -35.55 -16.42 -16.26
CA ALA A 20 -35.42 -15.21 -15.48
C ALA A 20 -36.81 -14.75 -15.00
N GLN A 21 -36.88 -14.13 -13.82
CA GLN A 21 -38.13 -13.61 -13.26
C GLN A 21 -38.79 -12.64 -14.26
N GLY A 22 -40.00 -12.95 -14.74
CA GLY A 22 -40.74 -12.17 -15.74
C GLY A 22 -40.67 -12.69 -17.18
N PHE A 23 -39.92 -13.77 -17.46
CA PHE A 23 -39.94 -14.44 -18.76
C PHE A 23 -40.74 -15.75 -18.69
N GLU A 24 -41.82 -15.83 -19.46
CA GLU A 24 -42.59 -17.07 -19.60
C GLU A 24 -41.79 -18.12 -20.40
N PRO A 25 -41.87 -19.40 -20.00
CA PRO A 25 -41.28 -20.48 -20.79
C PRO A 25 -41.98 -20.58 -22.17
N PRO A 26 -41.25 -20.98 -23.23
CA PRO A 26 -41.87 -21.23 -24.53
C PRO A 26 -42.97 -22.29 -24.41
N LYS A 27 -44.07 -22.12 -25.14
CA LYS A 27 -45.26 -23.01 -25.12
C LYS A 27 -44.81 -24.47 -25.31
N GLY A 28 -45.07 -25.30 -24.29
CA GLY A 28 -44.69 -26.72 -24.26
C GLY A 28 -43.45 -27.08 -23.43
N SER A 29 -42.70 -26.09 -22.91
CA SER A 29 -41.60 -26.30 -21.97
C SER A 29 -42.09 -26.27 -20.51
N ARG A 30 -41.41 -27.00 -19.62
CA ARG A 30 -41.67 -26.96 -18.17
C ARG A 30 -40.90 -25.81 -17.53
N GLU A 31 -41.53 -25.09 -16.60
CA GLU A 31 -40.89 -24.04 -15.79
C GLU A 31 -39.80 -24.58 -14.86
N THR A 32 -40.01 -25.79 -14.35
CA THR A 32 -39.07 -26.47 -13.46
C THR A 32 -38.37 -27.63 -14.17
N PRO A 33 -37.06 -27.82 -13.94
CA PRO A 33 -36.35 -28.95 -14.50
C PRO A 33 -36.96 -30.26 -13.96
N LYS A 34 -37.12 -31.26 -14.85
CA LYS A 34 -37.60 -32.59 -14.46
C LYS A 34 -36.73 -33.12 -13.31
N TRP A 35 -37.34 -33.45 -12.18
CA TRP A 35 -36.65 -34.11 -11.08
C TRP A 35 -36.14 -35.47 -11.59
N ILE A 36 -34.82 -35.62 -11.65
CA ILE A 36 -34.16 -36.87 -11.99
C ILE A 36 -33.88 -37.55 -10.64
N PRO A 37 -34.63 -38.60 -10.25
CA PRO A 37 -34.29 -39.35 -9.05
C PRO A 37 -32.87 -39.87 -9.22
N LYS A 38 -31.97 -39.54 -8.29
CA LYS A 38 -30.61 -40.08 -8.30
C LYS A 38 -30.72 -41.60 -8.35
N ARG A 39 -30.21 -42.21 -9.43
CA ARG A 39 -30.05 -43.66 -9.49
C ARG A 39 -29.25 -44.10 -8.27
N ARG A 40 -29.66 -45.20 -7.63
CA ARG A 40 -28.89 -45.77 -6.52
C ARG A 40 -27.44 -45.91 -6.96
N ASN A 41 -26.50 -45.43 -6.15
CA ASN A 41 -25.09 -45.57 -6.48
C ASN A 41 -24.77 -47.08 -6.49
N PRO A 42 -24.26 -47.62 -7.61
CA PRO A 42 -23.92 -49.04 -7.71
C PRO A 42 -22.78 -49.42 -6.75
N ALA A 43 -22.02 -48.43 -6.27
CA ALA A 43 -20.98 -48.60 -5.27
C ALA A 43 -21.50 -48.75 -3.83
N THR A 44 -22.72 -48.27 -3.53
CA THR A 44 -23.25 -48.21 -2.15
C THR A 44 -24.53 -49.00 -1.92
N SER A 45 -25.02 -49.69 -2.95
CA SER A 45 -26.21 -50.53 -2.82
C SER A 45 -26.08 -51.80 -3.66
N LEU A 46 -26.49 -52.93 -3.08
CA LEU A 46 -26.58 -54.17 -3.82
C LEU A 46 -27.70 -54.08 -4.86
N PRO A 47 -27.52 -54.71 -6.04
CA PRO A 47 -28.61 -54.93 -6.97
C PRO A 47 -29.80 -55.60 -6.30
N SER A 48 -31.03 -55.24 -6.66
CA SER A 48 -32.26 -55.75 -6.02
C SER A 48 -32.35 -57.28 -5.99
N HIS A 49 -31.82 -57.95 -7.02
CA HIS A 49 -31.80 -59.42 -7.13
C HIS A 49 -30.74 -60.10 -6.22
N MET A 50 -29.80 -59.32 -5.67
CA MET A 50 -28.79 -59.77 -4.70
C MET A 50 -29.18 -59.43 -3.25
N GLY A 51 -30.23 -58.63 -3.03
CA GLY A 51 -30.67 -58.21 -1.68
C GLY A 51 -31.48 -59.27 -0.92
N ASN A 52 -32.02 -60.29 -1.61
CA ASN A 52 -32.93 -61.28 -1.03
C ASN A 52 -32.25 -62.66 -0.87
N ALA A 53 -31.03 -62.71 -0.32
CA ALA A 53 -30.31 -63.97 -0.10
C ALA A 53 -31.04 -64.89 0.90
N GLU A 54 -31.87 -64.34 1.77
CA GLU A 54 -32.55 -65.04 2.86
C GLU A 54 -33.98 -65.50 2.54
N SER A 55 -34.41 -65.49 1.27
CA SER A 55 -35.71 -66.10 0.94
C SER A 55 -35.61 -67.63 1.09
N THR A 56 -35.83 -68.11 2.30
CA THR A 56 -35.83 -69.50 2.73
C THR A 56 -36.98 -70.26 2.08
N LYS A 57 -36.80 -70.66 0.82
CA LYS A 57 -37.69 -71.66 0.20
C LYS A 57 -37.36 -73.02 0.82
N ALA A 58 -38.37 -73.68 1.38
CA ALA A 58 -38.29 -74.92 2.14
C ALA A 58 -37.41 -76.00 1.47
N PRO A 59 -36.72 -76.85 2.25
CA PRO A 59 -35.79 -77.85 1.75
C PRO A 59 -36.53 -79.02 1.11
N MET A 60 -37.02 -78.83 -0.12
CA MET A 60 -37.35 -79.96 -0.97
C MET A 60 -36.06 -80.59 -1.48
N THR A 61 -36.04 -81.89 -1.71
CA THR A 61 -34.87 -82.70 -2.10
C THR A 61 -34.14 -82.12 -3.32
N MET A 62 -33.15 -81.26 -3.06
CA MET A 62 -32.44 -80.53 -4.12
C MET A 62 -31.43 -81.45 -4.80
N SER A 63 -31.54 -81.58 -6.12
CA SER A 63 -30.52 -82.20 -6.98
C SER A 63 -29.11 -81.63 -6.67
N PRO A 64 -28.04 -82.45 -6.71
CA PRO A 64 -26.66 -81.99 -6.45
C PRO A 64 -26.25 -80.75 -7.27
N LYS A 65 -26.71 -80.65 -8.52
CA LYS A 65 -26.47 -79.48 -9.39
C LYS A 65 -27.10 -78.20 -8.86
N LYS A 66 -28.25 -78.31 -8.20
CA LYS A 66 -28.95 -77.17 -7.60
C LYS A 66 -28.26 -76.72 -6.31
N GLN A 67 -27.81 -77.67 -5.49
CA GLN A 67 -26.99 -77.39 -4.30
C GLN A 67 -25.71 -76.61 -4.67
N TYR A 68 -24.99 -77.03 -5.71
CA TYR A 68 -23.80 -76.31 -6.18
C TYR A 68 -24.13 -74.89 -6.68
N ARG A 69 -25.24 -74.70 -7.39
CA ARG A 69 -25.70 -73.37 -7.82
C ARG A 69 -26.06 -72.46 -6.64
N ASP A 70 -26.66 -73.02 -5.59
CA ASP A 70 -27.01 -72.28 -4.38
C ASP A 70 -25.75 -71.92 -3.58
N GLN A 71 -24.75 -72.81 -3.47
CA GLN A 71 -23.43 -72.50 -2.91
C GLN A 71 -22.73 -71.38 -3.69
N LEU A 72 -22.75 -71.41 -5.03
CA LEU A 72 -22.24 -70.32 -5.87
C LEU A 72 -23.02 -69.01 -5.68
N ARG A 73 -24.32 -69.07 -5.40
CA ARG A 73 -25.11 -67.87 -5.09
C ARG A 73 -24.66 -67.29 -3.75
N LEU A 74 -24.56 -68.10 -2.70
CA LEU A 74 -24.11 -67.66 -1.37
C LEU A 74 -22.72 -67.00 -1.41
N THR A 75 -21.75 -67.64 -2.07
CA THR A 75 -20.40 -67.09 -2.23
C THR A 75 -20.38 -65.76 -2.98
N ARG A 76 -21.21 -65.59 -4.03
CA ARG A 76 -21.37 -64.30 -4.72
C ARG A 76 -21.96 -63.22 -3.81
N HIS A 77 -22.95 -63.56 -2.97
CA HIS A 77 -23.50 -62.59 -2.01
C HIS A 77 -22.47 -62.17 -0.96
N GLN A 78 -21.70 -63.13 -0.44
CA GLN A 78 -20.61 -62.84 0.51
C GLN A 78 -19.60 -61.86 -0.09
N TYR A 79 -19.12 -62.14 -1.31
CA TYR A 79 -18.17 -61.26 -2.00
C TYR A 79 -18.76 -59.87 -2.30
N ALA A 80 -20.03 -59.80 -2.72
CA ALA A 80 -20.71 -58.53 -2.97
C ALA A 80 -20.83 -57.68 -1.68
N ASN A 81 -21.15 -58.32 -0.55
CA ASN A 81 -21.21 -57.66 0.76
C ASN A 81 -19.84 -57.15 1.21
N GLU A 82 -18.78 -57.93 1.02
CA GLU A 82 -17.40 -57.50 1.32
C GLU A 82 -16.97 -56.31 0.47
N LEU A 83 -17.27 -56.32 -0.83
CA LEU A 83 -16.98 -55.22 -1.74
C LEU A 83 -17.72 -53.96 -1.31
N LEU A 84 -19.02 -54.09 -1.00
CA LEU A 84 -19.84 -52.99 -0.52
C LEU A 84 -19.28 -52.41 0.79
N GLY A 85 -18.89 -53.27 1.74
CA GLY A 85 -18.26 -52.85 2.99
C GLY A 85 -16.93 -52.11 2.76
N LYS A 86 -16.10 -52.58 1.83
CA LYS A 86 -14.85 -51.91 1.44
C LYS A 86 -15.12 -50.55 0.79
N HIS A 87 -16.12 -50.44 -0.08
CA HIS A 87 -16.52 -49.18 -0.71
C HIS A 87 -17.09 -48.19 0.30
N GLY A 88 -18.00 -48.61 1.18
CA GLY A 88 -18.54 -47.76 2.24
C GLY A 88 -17.45 -47.19 3.15
N LYS A 89 -16.47 -48.01 3.57
CA LYS A 89 -15.32 -47.54 4.36
C LYS A 89 -14.45 -46.52 3.61
N LYS A 90 -14.25 -46.70 2.30
CA LYS A 90 -13.50 -45.73 1.48
C LYS A 90 -14.23 -44.41 1.37
N GLU A 91 -15.55 -44.45 1.13
CA GLU A 91 -16.36 -43.25 1.01
C GLU A 91 -16.45 -42.47 2.32
N THR A 92 -16.59 -43.14 3.47
CA THR A 92 -16.59 -42.45 4.77
C THR A 92 -15.26 -41.77 5.06
N VAL A 93 -14.13 -42.42 4.73
CA VAL A 93 -12.79 -41.82 4.89
C VAL A 93 -12.61 -40.62 3.96
N VAL A 94 -13.06 -40.72 2.70
CA VAL A 94 -12.98 -39.60 1.74
C VAL A 94 -13.87 -38.44 2.19
N ALA A 95 -15.10 -38.71 2.61
CA ALA A 95 -16.03 -37.70 3.12
C ALA A 95 -15.49 -37.02 4.38
N ALA A 96 -14.89 -37.78 5.32
CA ALA A 96 -14.26 -37.21 6.51
C ALA A 96 -13.08 -36.29 6.15
N LYS A 97 -12.24 -36.68 5.18
CA LYS A 97 -11.13 -35.85 4.69
C LYS A 97 -11.64 -34.56 4.02
N GLN A 98 -12.69 -34.67 3.21
CA GLN A 98 -13.32 -33.50 2.57
C GLN A 98 -13.90 -32.56 3.61
N ALA A 99 -14.68 -33.06 4.57
CA ALA A 99 -15.24 -32.25 5.65
C ALA A 99 -14.15 -31.57 6.50
N ALA A 100 -13.05 -32.27 6.79
CA ALA A 100 -11.91 -31.67 7.51
C ALA A 100 -11.22 -30.57 6.69
N SER A 101 -11.04 -30.79 5.38
CA SER A 101 -10.47 -29.79 4.48
C SER A 101 -11.37 -28.56 4.34
N GLU A 102 -12.68 -28.77 4.22
CA GLU A 102 -13.67 -27.69 4.11
C GLU A 102 -13.70 -26.84 5.38
N LYS A 103 -13.64 -27.47 6.56
CA LYS A 103 -13.54 -26.75 7.84
C LYS A 103 -12.27 -25.89 7.93
N ARG A 104 -11.12 -26.40 7.49
CA ARG A 104 -9.87 -25.62 7.45
C ARG A 104 -9.99 -24.43 6.50
N MET A 105 -10.51 -24.65 5.30
CA MET A 105 -10.74 -23.58 4.33
C MET A 105 -11.72 -22.51 4.83
N GLN A 106 -12.73 -22.90 5.61
CA GLN A 106 -13.67 -21.95 6.24
C GLN A 106 -12.97 -21.12 7.31
N GLN A 107 -12.20 -21.74 8.20
CA GLN A 107 -11.44 -21.04 9.23
C GLN A 107 -10.42 -20.05 8.64
N GLU A 108 -9.70 -20.43 7.59
CA GLU A 108 -8.76 -19.54 6.90
C GLU A 108 -9.47 -18.35 6.25
N LYS A 109 -10.65 -18.57 5.66
CA LYS A 109 -11.46 -17.49 5.08
C LYS A 109 -11.96 -16.51 6.14
N GLU A 110 -12.41 -17.01 7.28
CA GLU A 110 -12.86 -16.19 8.41
C GLU A 110 -11.70 -15.37 8.98
N ALA A 111 -10.52 -15.97 9.14
CA ALA A 111 -9.32 -15.27 9.58
C ALA A 111 -8.90 -14.14 8.61
N LEU A 112 -8.90 -14.40 7.30
CA LEU A 112 -8.61 -13.38 6.30
C LEU A 112 -9.67 -12.27 6.25
N ALA A 113 -10.94 -12.60 6.49
CA ALA A 113 -12.02 -11.60 6.55
C ALA A 113 -11.84 -10.67 7.77
N HIS A 114 -11.49 -11.23 8.92
CA HIS A 114 -11.18 -10.46 10.13
C HIS A 114 -9.95 -9.56 9.92
N GLU A 115 -8.87 -10.07 9.33
CA GLU A 115 -7.68 -9.27 9.03
C GLU A 115 -7.99 -8.08 8.12
N ARG A 116 -8.84 -8.28 7.10
CA ARG A 116 -9.30 -7.20 6.22
C ARG A 116 -10.10 -6.14 6.97
N GLN A 117 -10.97 -6.53 7.89
CA GLN A 117 -11.75 -5.59 8.70
C GLN A 117 -10.83 -4.74 9.57
N VAL A 118 -9.87 -5.37 10.27
CA VAL A 118 -8.88 -4.66 11.09
C VAL A 118 -8.02 -3.70 10.24
N ALA A 119 -7.63 -4.12 9.03
CA ALA A 119 -6.88 -3.26 8.12
C ALA A 119 -7.68 -2.02 7.70
N LEU A 120 -8.96 -2.19 7.34
CA LEU A 120 -9.85 -1.09 6.97
C LEU A 120 -10.09 -0.12 8.13
N GLU A 121 -10.28 -0.62 9.35
CA GLU A 121 -10.42 0.21 10.55
C GLU A 121 -9.14 1.04 10.80
N ARG A 122 -7.97 0.40 10.68
CA ARG A 122 -6.68 1.08 10.83
C ARG A 122 -6.47 2.14 9.75
N GLU A 123 -6.84 1.86 8.50
CA GLU A 123 -6.77 2.84 7.41
C GLU A 123 -7.67 4.05 7.71
N ALA A 124 -8.90 3.81 8.19
CA ALA A 124 -9.81 4.89 8.57
C ALA A 124 -9.26 5.75 9.72
N GLU A 125 -8.65 5.14 10.75
CA GLU A 125 -7.99 5.87 11.83
C GLU A 125 -6.83 6.74 11.33
N LEU A 126 -6.03 6.23 10.39
CA LEU A 126 -4.91 6.98 9.81
C LEU A 126 -5.41 8.19 9.01
N VAL A 127 -6.44 8.02 8.19
CA VAL A 127 -7.05 9.12 7.44
C VAL A 127 -7.56 10.20 8.39
N GLN A 128 -8.28 9.82 9.46
CA GLN A 128 -8.76 10.77 10.46
C GLN A 128 -7.61 11.55 11.12
N ARG A 129 -6.50 10.89 11.47
CA ARG A 129 -5.33 11.57 12.06
C ARG A 129 -4.70 12.55 11.07
N LEU A 130 -4.53 12.15 9.82
CA LEU A 130 -3.95 13.00 8.78
C LEU A 130 -4.84 14.23 8.48
N ASP A 131 -6.16 14.05 8.43
CA ASP A 131 -7.10 15.15 8.23
C ASP A 131 -7.06 16.16 9.38
N LEU A 132 -6.96 15.70 10.63
CA LEU A 132 -6.82 16.57 11.80
C LEU A 132 -5.52 17.38 11.75
N ASP A 133 -4.42 16.79 11.27
CA ASP A 133 -3.13 17.48 11.16
C ASP A 133 -3.12 18.52 10.03
N LEU A 134 -3.78 18.22 8.90
CA LEU A 134 -3.96 19.18 7.80
C LEU A 134 -4.80 20.39 8.23
N GLN A 135 -5.86 20.18 9.02
CA GLN A 135 -6.71 21.28 9.50
C GLN A 135 -6.00 22.18 10.52
N LYS A 136 -5.17 21.59 11.41
CA LYS A 136 -4.36 22.36 12.38
C LYS A 136 -3.28 23.19 11.71
N THR A 137 -2.61 22.66 10.70
CA THR A 137 -1.48 23.33 10.03
C THR A 137 -1.92 24.41 9.04
N SER A 138 -3.05 24.24 8.37
CA SER A 138 -3.50 25.13 7.29
C SER A 138 -4.10 26.46 7.78
N SER A 139 -4.83 26.48 8.90
CA SER A 139 -5.58 27.68 9.32
C SER A 139 -4.76 28.64 10.18
N ILE A 140 -3.99 28.12 11.15
CA ILE A 140 -3.27 28.96 12.13
C ILE A 140 -1.88 29.35 11.61
N GLY A 141 -1.22 28.45 10.87
CA GLY A 141 0.16 28.64 10.40
C GLY A 141 0.31 29.65 9.25
N LEU A 142 -0.65 29.72 8.33
CA LEU A 142 -0.52 30.57 7.13
C LEU A 142 -0.59 32.06 7.45
N SER A 143 -1.51 32.47 8.32
CA SER A 143 -1.67 33.88 8.72
C SER A 143 -0.46 34.38 9.51
N GLN A 144 0.00 33.62 10.53
CA GLN A 144 1.18 33.98 11.32
C GLN A 144 2.45 34.01 10.48
N LYS A 145 2.62 33.06 9.57
CA LYS A 145 3.77 33.02 8.66
C LYS A 145 3.78 34.19 7.68
N GLN A 146 2.60 34.62 7.22
CA GLN A 146 2.50 35.81 6.37
C GLN A 146 2.85 37.08 7.14
N GLN A 147 2.33 37.24 8.37
CA GLN A 147 2.69 38.37 9.24
C GLN A 147 4.20 38.44 9.51
N GLN A 148 4.85 37.30 9.79
CA GLN A 148 6.31 37.24 9.97
C GLN A 148 7.07 37.66 8.70
N ARG A 149 6.63 37.21 7.53
CA ARG A 149 7.23 37.61 6.24
C ARG A 149 7.12 39.11 6.02
N ASP A 150 5.96 39.69 6.32
CA ASP A 150 5.72 41.12 6.14
C ASP A 150 6.57 41.94 7.12
N GLN A 151 6.70 41.49 8.38
CA GLN A 151 7.59 42.10 9.36
C GLN A 151 9.06 42.06 8.91
N HIS A 152 9.55 40.90 8.43
CA HIS A 152 10.92 40.78 7.94
C HIS A 152 11.16 41.66 6.70
N ARG A 153 10.19 41.74 5.79
CA ARG A 153 10.26 42.64 4.63
C ARG A 153 10.36 44.10 5.08
N GLN A 154 9.50 44.53 6.00
CA GLN A 154 9.51 45.90 6.51
C GLN A 154 10.83 46.24 7.20
N TYR A 155 11.34 45.34 8.03
CA TYR A 155 12.63 45.52 8.69
C TYR A 155 13.76 45.66 7.67
N HIS A 156 13.81 44.79 6.66
CA HIS A 156 14.82 44.86 5.61
C HIS A 156 14.74 46.19 4.83
N GLU A 157 13.55 46.63 4.45
CA GLU A 157 13.37 47.93 3.79
C GLU A 157 13.83 49.10 4.66
N GLN A 158 13.57 49.07 5.97
CA GLN A 158 14.04 50.10 6.90
C GLN A 158 15.57 50.14 6.94
N THR A 159 16.24 48.99 7.05
CA THR A 159 17.71 48.93 7.04
C THR A 159 18.31 49.50 5.76
N LEU A 160 17.71 49.22 4.60
CA LEU A 160 18.15 49.78 3.32
C LEU A 160 17.93 51.30 3.25
N ARG A 161 16.80 51.80 3.76
CA ARG A 161 16.53 53.25 3.82
C ARG A 161 17.55 53.96 4.72
N GLU A 162 17.88 53.38 5.86
CA GLU A 162 18.90 53.93 6.76
C GLU A 162 20.30 53.94 6.13
N GLN A 163 20.68 52.87 5.44
CA GLN A 163 21.95 52.82 4.71
C GLN A 163 22.03 53.91 3.63
N ARG A 164 20.98 54.06 2.82
CA ARG A 164 20.90 55.14 1.82
C ARG A 164 20.98 56.51 2.46
N ARG A 165 20.28 56.73 3.58
CA ARG A 165 20.35 57.98 4.33
C ARG A 165 21.77 58.27 4.83
N LYS A 166 22.47 57.28 5.40
CA LYS A 166 23.86 57.42 5.84
C LYS A 166 24.79 57.78 4.69
N GLN A 167 24.59 57.17 3.52
CA GLN A 167 25.36 57.50 2.31
C GLN A 167 25.09 58.94 1.84
N LEU A 168 23.83 59.39 1.84
CA LEU A 168 23.48 60.77 1.50
C LEU A 168 24.09 61.78 2.47
N VAL A 169 24.09 61.49 3.77
CA VAL A 169 24.76 62.34 4.77
C VAL A 169 26.27 62.40 4.51
N LYS A 170 26.90 61.27 4.20
CA LYS A 170 28.32 61.22 3.82
C LYS A 170 28.59 62.06 2.57
N LEU A 171 27.76 61.93 1.53
CA LEU A 171 27.86 62.73 0.31
C LEU A 171 27.72 64.23 0.60
N TYR A 172 26.76 64.61 1.44
CA TYR A 172 26.55 66.00 1.86
C TYR A 172 27.79 66.56 2.58
N SER A 173 28.39 65.81 3.51
CA SER A 173 29.65 66.23 4.14
C SER A 173 30.82 66.34 3.15
N SER A 174 30.84 65.49 2.11
CA SER A 174 31.85 65.60 1.05
C SER A 174 31.58 66.71 0.05
N ALA A 175 30.36 67.26 0.02
CA ALA A 175 29.97 68.27 -0.96
C ALA A 175 30.74 69.59 -0.78
N GLU A 176 31.21 69.88 0.45
CA GLU A 176 32.10 71.01 0.74
C GLU A 176 33.44 70.91 -0.03
N HIS A 177 33.84 69.71 -0.42
CA HIS A 177 35.06 69.44 -1.17
C HIS A 177 34.83 69.39 -2.68
N PHE A 178 33.59 69.56 -3.15
CA PHE A 178 33.29 69.59 -4.58
C PHE A 178 33.93 70.81 -5.23
N VAL A 179 34.38 70.60 -6.47
CA VAL A 179 34.99 71.67 -7.26
C VAL A 179 33.89 72.61 -7.73
N THR A 180 33.96 73.85 -7.29
CA THR A 180 33.16 74.99 -7.71
C THR A 180 34.04 75.94 -8.52
N LEU A 181 33.45 76.88 -9.25
CA LEU A 181 34.22 77.88 -10.02
C LEU A 181 35.15 78.72 -9.13
N GLU A 182 34.80 78.89 -7.86
CA GLU A 182 35.56 79.69 -6.89
C GLU A 182 36.78 78.94 -6.32
N ASN A 183 36.75 77.61 -6.25
CA ASN A 183 37.83 76.80 -5.66
C ASN A 183 38.63 75.98 -6.70
N LEU A 184 38.35 76.19 -7.99
CA LEU A 184 38.91 75.40 -9.09
C LEU A 184 40.43 75.56 -9.22
N ASP A 185 40.94 76.78 -9.22
CA ASP A 185 42.38 77.04 -9.37
C ASP A 185 43.18 76.46 -8.19
N ALA A 186 42.69 76.63 -6.96
CA ALA A 186 43.31 76.06 -5.76
C ALA A 186 43.32 74.52 -5.78
N LYS A 187 42.28 73.89 -6.35
CA LYS A 187 42.22 72.43 -6.51
C LYS A 187 43.16 71.92 -7.61
N ILE A 188 43.35 72.68 -8.69
CA ILE A 188 44.32 72.37 -9.75
C ILE A 188 45.73 72.41 -9.17
N GLU A 189 46.10 73.46 -8.44
CA GLU A 189 47.40 73.56 -7.78
C GLU A 189 47.60 72.41 -6.77
N GLN A 190 46.59 72.12 -5.93
CA GLN A 190 46.65 71.00 -4.99
C GLN A 190 46.85 69.66 -5.69
N ALA A 191 46.22 69.43 -6.83
CA ALA A 191 46.38 68.20 -7.63
C ALA A 191 47.73 68.13 -8.35
N LEU A 192 48.33 69.27 -8.73
CA LEU A 192 49.67 69.32 -9.31
C LEU A 192 50.75 69.07 -8.24
N HIS A 193 50.51 69.47 -6.99
CA HIS A 193 51.42 69.25 -5.87
C HIS A 193 51.26 67.87 -5.22
N THR A 194 50.06 67.29 -5.20
CA THR A 194 49.84 65.92 -4.72
C THR A 194 50.09 64.94 -5.85
N LYS A 195 51.23 64.21 -5.83
CA LYS A 195 51.49 63.14 -6.81
C LYS A 195 50.34 62.12 -6.79
N PRO A 196 49.58 61.93 -7.88
CA PRO A 196 48.48 61.00 -7.90
C PRO A 196 49.03 59.60 -8.21
N HIS A 197 49.64 58.96 -7.22
CA HIS A 197 49.74 57.52 -7.25
C HIS A 197 48.89 56.98 -6.11
N PRO A 198 47.67 56.49 -6.36
CA PRO A 198 47.20 55.40 -5.53
C PRO A 198 48.28 54.33 -5.61
N ALA A 199 48.80 53.93 -4.45
CA ALA A 199 49.62 52.73 -4.35
C ALA A 199 48.72 51.55 -4.74
N TYR A 200 48.58 51.30 -6.03
CA TYR A 200 48.10 50.01 -6.50
C TYR A 200 49.10 49.00 -5.96
N HIS A 201 48.68 48.17 -5.00
CA HIS A 201 49.49 47.04 -4.55
C HIS A 201 49.84 46.23 -5.80
N THR A 202 51.13 46.21 -6.13
CA THR A 202 51.60 45.63 -7.39
C THR A 202 51.60 44.11 -7.35
N SER A 203 51.55 43.54 -6.14
CA SER A 203 51.53 42.10 -5.88
C SER A 203 50.43 41.72 -4.89
N LEU A 204 49.96 40.48 -5.04
CA LEU A 204 49.04 39.83 -4.09
C LEU A 204 49.65 39.76 -2.68
N GLU A 205 50.98 39.66 -2.56
CA GLU A 205 51.68 39.57 -1.28
C GLU A 205 51.60 40.88 -0.47
N GLU A 206 51.70 42.04 -1.12
CA GLU A 206 51.49 43.35 -0.47
C GLU A 206 50.03 43.55 -0.04
N TYR A 207 49.08 43.06 -0.85
CA TYR A 207 47.67 43.04 -0.48
C TYR A 207 47.40 42.09 0.70
N ILE A 208 48.06 40.94 0.75
CA ILE A 208 47.94 39.99 1.86
C ILE A 208 48.51 40.62 3.14
N LEU A 209 49.68 41.25 3.10
CA LEU A 209 50.32 41.90 4.26
C LEU A 209 49.51 43.06 4.85
N THR A 210 48.69 43.74 4.03
CA THR A 210 47.77 44.79 4.50
C THR A 210 46.42 44.21 4.94
N SER A 211 45.90 43.20 4.24
CA SER A 211 44.67 42.51 4.63
C SER A 211 44.81 41.68 5.91
N THR A 212 46.03 41.27 6.31
CA THR A 212 46.24 40.56 7.58
C THR A 212 45.94 41.43 8.80
N SER A 213 46.12 42.75 8.72
CA SER A 213 45.67 43.64 9.80
C SER A 213 44.15 43.74 9.86
N GLU A 214 43.48 43.79 8.70
CA GLU A 214 42.02 43.77 8.62
C GLU A 214 41.44 42.41 9.05
N ALA A 215 42.09 41.31 8.71
CA ALA A 215 41.70 39.95 9.10
C ALA A 215 41.81 39.76 10.63
N ALA A 216 42.87 40.28 11.25
CA ALA A 216 43.01 40.30 12.71
C ALA A 216 41.92 41.16 13.38
N GLU A 217 41.50 42.27 12.75
CA GLU A 217 40.38 43.07 13.24
C GLU A 217 39.02 42.35 13.08
N VAL A 218 38.85 41.60 11.99
CA VAL A 218 37.66 40.77 11.76
C VAL A 218 37.59 39.61 12.75
N GLU A 219 38.70 38.98 13.12
CA GLU A 219 38.74 37.97 14.19
C GLU A 219 38.32 38.57 15.54
N ARG A 220 38.87 39.74 15.92
CA ARG A 220 38.44 40.43 17.15
C ARG A 220 36.94 40.72 17.15
N ARG A 221 36.38 41.17 16.02
CA ARG A 221 34.93 41.40 15.89
C ARG A 221 34.12 40.10 16.00
N LYS A 222 34.62 38.99 15.45
CA LYS A 222 33.98 37.67 15.60
C LYS A 222 33.99 37.19 17.06
N ASP A 223 35.08 37.41 17.77
CA ASP A 223 35.18 36.99 19.18
C ASP A 223 34.26 37.82 20.08
N VAL A 224 34.16 39.13 19.85
CA VAL A 224 33.16 40.00 20.52
C VAL A 224 31.73 39.54 20.23
N ILE A 225 31.43 39.10 19.01
CA ILE A 225 30.11 38.57 18.64
C ILE A 225 29.84 37.22 19.31
N LYS A 226 30.83 36.32 19.38
CA LYS A 226 30.70 35.03 20.10
C LYS A 226 30.40 35.26 21.58
N GLU A 227 31.14 36.17 22.21
CA GLU A 227 30.94 36.57 23.60
C GLU A 227 29.54 37.15 23.82
N ALA A 228 29.08 38.04 22.93
CA ALA A 228 27.73 38.61 22.99
C ALA A 228 26.61 37.58 22.75
N MET A 229 26.90 36.49 22.03
CA MET A 229 25.96 35.39 21.77
C MET A 229 26.07 34.24 22.80
N GLY A 230 27.01 34.31 23.74
CA GLY A 230 27.20 33.28 24.78
C GLY A 230 27.69 31.92 24.24
N LEU A 231 28.43 31.93 23.12
CA LEU A 231 29.14 30.77 22.55
C LEU A 231 30.63 30.85 22.88
#